data_AF-A0A969X7L8-F1
#
_entry.id   AF-A0A969X7L8-F1
#
_cell.length_a   1.000
_cell.length_b   1.000
_cell.length_c   1.000
_cell.angle_alpha   90.00
_cell.angle_beta   90.00
_cell.angle_gamma   90.00
#
_symmetry.space_group_name_H-M   'P 1'
#
loop_
_entity.id
_entity.type
_entity.pdbx_description
1 polymer ?
#
loop_
_entity_poly.entity_id
_entity_poly.type
_entity_poly.pdbx_seq_one_letter_code
_entity_poly.pdbx_strand_id
1 'polypeptide(L)'
;MAGRNDTRIIRKTSRQNILPRIVIGLVIVIALASALAIYFKQEEQKARIDAERIRLDQELAEAQMRFDELRNMEALVGTDTFTEWVARNRLGMVRPDEIILSDE
;
A
#
# COMPACT_ATOMS: atom_id res chain seq x y z
N MET A 1 42.77 -39.24 -71.78
CA MET A 1 42.29 -38.19 -70.85
C MET A 1 40.78 -38.36 -70.72
N ALA A 2 40.28 -38.77 -69.56
CA ALA A 2 38.85 -38.87 -69.28
C ALA A 2 38.59 -38.24 -67.91
N GLY A 3 37.63 -37.32 -67.88
CA GLY A 3 37.46 -36.29 -66.87
C GLY A 3 37.07 -36.79 -65.47
N ARG A 4 37.56 -36.07 -64.46
CA ARG A 4 37.11 -36.16 -63.07
C ARG A 4 35.66 -35.64 -63.00
N ASN A 5 34.75 -36.51 -62.56
CA ASN A 5 33.40 -36.10 -62.20
C ASN A 5 33.43 -35.39 -60.84
N ASP A 6 33.33 -34.06 -60.87
CA ASP A 6 33.10 -33.23 -59.68
C ASP A 6 31.66 -33.42 -59.20
N THR A 7 31.45 -34.33 -58.25
CA THR A 7 30.18 -34.42 -57.52
C THR A 7 30.14 -33.35 -56.43
N ARG A 8 29.66 -32.15 -56.79
CA ARG A 8 29.32 -31.12 -55.79
C ARG A 8 28.06 -31.56 -55.04
N ILE A 9 28.25 -32.05 -53.81
CA ILE A 9 27.14 -32.38 -52.90
C ILE A 9 26.48 -31.07 -52.46
N ILE A 10 25.40 -30.68 -53.12
CA ILE A 10 24.56 -29.56 -52.68
C ILE A 10 23.76 -30.05 -51.47
N ARG A 11 24.22 -29.71 -50.25
CA ARG A 11 23.43 -29.91 -49.03
C ARG A 11 22.17 -29.04 -49.12
N LYS A 12 21.04 -29.66 -49.41
CA LYS A 12 19.72 -29.04 -49.29
C LYS A 12 19.45 -28.79 -47.81
N THR A 13 19.74 -27.59 -47.31
CA THR A 13 19.30 -27.16 -45.97
C THR A 13 17.79 -27.38 -45.87
N SER A 14 17.38 -28.21 -44.91
CA SER A 14 15.99 -28.58 -44.73
C SER A 14 15.18 -27.37 -44.26
N ARG A 15 14.50 -26.69 -45.18
CA ARG A 15 13.55 -25.61 -44.88
C ARG A 15 12.40 -26.04 -43.94
N GLN A 16 12.21 -27.34 -43.74
CA GLN A 16 11.16 -27.92 -42.87
C GLN A 16 11.27 -27.51 -41.40
N ASN A 17 12.48 -27.20 -40.90
CA ASN A 17 12.67 -26.87 -39.48
C ASN A 17 12.67 -25.35 -39.18
N ILE A 18 12.47 -24.51 -40.21
CA ILE A 18 12.51 -23.04 -40.07
C ILE A 18 11.15 -22.49 -39.65
N LEU A 19 10.06 -22.96 -40.27
CA LEU A 19 8.70 -22.56 -39.90
C LEU A 19 8.36 -22.80 -38.42
N PRO A 20 8.56 -24.00 -37.83
CA PRO A 20 8.23 -24.22 -36.43
C PRO A 20 9.08 -23.34 -35.50
N ARG A 21 10.33 -23.04 -35.87
CA ARG A 21 11.22 -22.15 -35.11
C ARG A 21 10.72 -20.70 -35.09
N ILE A 22 10.21 -20.21 -36.22
CA ILE A 22 9.62 -18.87 -36.33
C ILE A 22 8.34 -18.79 -35.50
N VAL A 23 7.48 -19.81 -35.56
CA VAL A 23 6.23 -19.87 -34.79
C VAL A 23 6.53 -19.86 -33.28
N ILE A 24 7.48 -20.67 -32.82
CA ILE A 24 7.90 -20.70 -31.41
C ILE A 24 8.45 -19.32 -30.99
N GLY A 25 9.30 -18.71 -31.82
CA GLY A 25 9.82 -17.37 -31.57
C GLY A 25 8.72 -16.32 -31.44
N LEU A 26 7.73 -16.36 -32.34
CA LEU A 26 6.58 -15.44 -32.30
C LEU A 26 5.76 -15.62 -31.02
N VAL A 27 5.50 -16.86 -30.60
CA VAL A 27 4.77 -17.17 -29.36
C VAL A 27 5.51 -16.60 -28.14
N ILE A 28 6.84 -16.75 -28.09
CA ILE A 28 7.66 -16.19 -27.00
C ILE A 28 7.56 -14.66 -26.98
N VAL A 29 7.64 -14.00 -28.13
CA VAL A 29 7.53 -12.53 -28.21
C VAL A 29 6.16 -12.05 -27.73
N ILE A 30 5.08 -12.71 -28.13
CA ILE A 30 3.71 -12.37 -27.70
C ILE A 30 3.54 -12.61 -26.19
N ALA A 31 4.09 -13.69 -25.66
CA ALA A 31 4.04 -13.99 -24.24
C ALA A 31 4.80 -12.94 -23.41
N LEU A 32 5.99 -12.54 -23.85
CA LEU A 32 6.78 -11.48 -23.20
C LEU A 32 6.07 -10.12 -23.26
N ALA A 33 5.51 -9.75 -24.42
CA ALA A 33 4.76 -8.50 -24.57
C ALA A 33 3.54 -8.47 -23.64
N SER A 34 2.83 -9.60 -23.51
CA SER A 34 1.68 -9.73 -22.62
C SER A 34 2.09 -9.67 -21.14
N ALA A 35 3.18 -10.33 -20.77
CA ALA A 35 3.73 -10.28 -19.41
C ALA A 35 4.13 -8.86 -19.01
N LEU A 36 4.80 -8.12 -19.90
CA LEU A 36 5.17 -6.72 -19.66
C LEU A 36 3.94 -5.81 -19.53
N ALA A 37 2.94 -5.98 -20.40
CA ALA A 37 1.70 -5.19 -20.32
C ALA A 37 0.95 -5.44 -19.01
N ILE A 38 0.92 -6.68 -18.52
CA ILE A 38 0.33 -7.03 -17.23
C ILE A 38 1.15 -6.44 -16.08
N TYR A 39 2.47 -6.51 -16.15
CA TYR A 39 3.38 -5.97 -15.14
C TYR A 39 3.15 -4.46 -14.92
N PHE A 40 3.10 -3.67 -16.00
CA PHE A 40 2.84 -2.23 -15.88
C PHE A 40 1.47 -1.91 -15.28
N LYS A 41 0.43 -2.68 -15.62
CA LYS A 41 -0.90 -2.52 -15.02
C LYS A 41 -0.93 -2.89 -13.53
N GLN A 42 -0.19 -3.93 -13.15
CA GLN A 42 -0.10 -4.34 -11.75
C GLN A 42 0.63 -3.31 -10.89
N GLU A 43 1.67 -2.66 -11.42
CA GLU A 43 2.43 -1.66 -10.67
C GLU A 43 1.57 -0.44 -10.31
N GLU A 44 0.76 0.04 -11.25
CA GLU A 44 -0.17 1.15 -11.01
C GLU A 44 -1.24 0.77 -9.97
N GLN A 45 -1.76 -0.45 -10.06
CA GLN A 45 -2.76 -0.95 -9.10
C GLN A 45 -2.16 -1.12 -7.70
N LYS A 46 -0.93 -1.64 -7.59
CA LYS A 46 -0.23 -1.76 -6.30
C LYS A 46 0.00 -0.41 -5.66
N ALA A 47 0.51 0.57 -6.40
CA ALA A 47 0.73 1.91 -5.88
C ALA A 47 -0.57 2.55 -5.36
N ARG A 48 -1.69 2.36 -6.07
CA ARG A 48 -3.02 2.83 -5.62
C ARG A 48 -3.48 2.13 -4.35
N ILE A 49 -3.32 0.80 -4.27
CA ILE A 49 -3.70 0.01 -3.10
C ILE A 49 -2.86 0.40 -1.89
N ASP A 50 -1.55 0.60 -2.06
CA ASP A 50 -0.66 0.99 -0.96
C ASP A 50 -0.98 2.40 -0.46
N ALA A 51 -1.30 3.35 -1.35
CA ALA A 51 -1.75 4.67 -0.97
C ALA A 51 -3.06 4.63 -0.16
N GLU A 52 -4.03 3.82 -0.59
CA GLU A 52 -5.29 3.65 0.12
C GLU A 52 -5.09 2.99 1.49
N ARG A 53 -4.18 2.01 1.59
CA ARG A 53 -3.81 1.38 2.86
C ARG A 53 -3.23 2.38 3.84
N ILE A 54 -2.27 3.20 3.40
CA ILE A 54 -1.66 4.24 4.24
C ILE A 54 -2.73 5.21 4.76
N ARG A 55 -3.66 5.61 3.89
CA ARG A 55 -4.77 6.48 4.29
C ARG A 55 -5.69 5.83 5.31
N LEU A 56 -6.10 4.59 5.09
CA LEU A 56 -6.97 3.86 6.01
C LEU A 56 -6.29 3.62 7.36
N ASP A 57 -4.99 3.34 7.39
CA ASP A 57 -4.21 3.18 8.62
C ASP A 57 -4.13 4.49 9.41
N GLN A 58 -4.01 5.64 8.72
CA GLN A 58 -4.06 6.96 9.35
C GLN A 58 -5.44 7.24 9.95
N GLU A 59 -6.52 7.01 9.18
CA GLU A 59 -7.89 7.19 9.66
C GLU A 59 -8.20 6.28 10.87
N LEU A 60 -7.69 5.05 10.86
CA LEU A 60 -7.81 4.12 11.99
C LEU A 60 -7.04 4.62 13.22
N ALA A 61 -5.80 5.08 13.04
CA ALA A 61 -5.00 5.61 14.13
C ALA A 61 -5.65 6.85 14.78
N GLU A 62 -6.17 7.77 13.96
CA GLU A 62 -6.90 8.94 14.46
C GLU A 62 -8.17 8.55 15.21
N ALA A 63 -8.96 7.62 14.66
CA ALA A 63 -10.16 7.12 15.31
C ALA A 63 -9.84 6.45 16.65
N GLN A 64 -8.76 5.66 16.72
CA GLN A 64 -8.32 5.00 17.93
C GLN A 64 -7.86 6.01 18.99
N MET A 65 -7.08 7.03 18.60
CA MET A 65 -6.68 8.09 19.53
C MET A 65 -7.88 8.83 20.11
N ARG A 66 -8.86 9.20 19.27
CA ARG A 66 -10.11 9.83 19.73
C ARG A 66 -10.90 8.92 20.66
N PHE A 67 -10.97 7.64 20.34
CA PHE A 67 -11.64 6.66 21.19
C PHE A 67 -10.98 6.55 22.57
N ASP A 68 -9.66 6.47 22.62
CA ASP A 68 -8.91 6.40 23.87
C ASP A 68 -9.01 7.70 24.70
N GLU A 69 -9.02 8.86 24.04
CA GLU A 69 -9.28 10.15 24.69
C GLU A 69 -10.67 10.18 25.33
N LEU A 70 -11.71 9.82 24.56
CA LEU A 70 -13.09 9.78 25.05
C LEU A 70 -13.25 8.79 26.20
N ARG A 71 -12.61 7.62 26.13
CA ARG A 71 -12.66 6.63 27.21
C ARG A 71 -11.98 7.12 28.48
N ASN A 72 -10.87 7.86 28.37
CA ASN A 72 -10.22 8.49 29.51
C ASN A 72 -11.08 9.59 30.12
N MET A 73 -11.76 10.39 29.28
CA MET A 73 -12.72 11.38 29.77
C MET A 73 -13.91 10.69 30.48
N GLU A 74 -14.47 9.64 29.89
CA GLU A 74 -15.57 8.87 30.48
C GLU A 74 -15.19 8.28 31.85
N ALA A 75 -13.97 7.75 31.99
CA ALA A 75 -13.48 7.23 33.27
C ALA A 75 -13.35 8.31 34.36
N LEU A 76 -13.20 9.59 33.98
CA LEU A 76 -13.12 10.72 34.89
C LEU A 76 -14.49 11.34 35.14
N VAL A 77 -15.40 11.30 34.17
CA VAL A 77 -16.76 11.83 34.33
C VAL A 77 -17.49 11.05 35.42
N GLY A 78 -17.88 11.76 36.48
CA GLY A 78 -18.59 11.18 37.64
C GLY A 78 -17.69 10.86 38.84
N THR A 79 -16.37 11.06 38.75
CA THR A 79 -15.51 11.03 39.95
C THR A 79 -15.63 12.33 40.73
N ASP A 80 -15.37 12.25 42.04
CA ASP A 80 -15.36 13.43 42.92
C ASP A 80 -14.28 14.45 42.48
N THR A 81 -13.14 13.95 41.96
CA THR A 81 -12.07 14.78 41.40
C THR A 81 -12.49 15.57 40.15
N PHE A 82 -13.29 14.98 39.27
CA PHE A 82 -13.82 15.70 38.10
C PHE A 82 -14.88 16.73 38.52
N THR A 83 -15.74 16.38 39.47
CA THR A 83 -16.75 17.30 40.02
C THR A 83 -16.09 18.50 40.69
N GLU A 84 -15.05 18.28 41.50
CA GLU A 84 -14.25 19.35 42.10
C GLU A 84 -13.54 20.20 41.02
N TRP A 85 -12.96 19.57 39.99
CA TRP A 85 -12.30 20.29 38.90
C TRP A 85 -13.28 21.19 38.14
N VAL A 86 -14.49 20.71 37.83
CA VAL A 86 -15.54 21.51 37.19
C VAL A 86 -16.00 22.63 38.13
N ALA A 87 -16.23 22.32 39.40
CA ALA A 87 -16.64 23.30 40.41
C ALA A 87 -15.62 24.46 40.52
N ARG A 88 -14.33 24.15 40.59
CA ARG A 88 -13.26 25.16 40.64
C ARG A 88 -13.10 25.93 39.33
N ASN A 89 -12.92 25.24 38.20
CA ASN A 89 -12.51 25.88 36.95
C ASN A 89 -13.66 26.49 36.14
N ARG A 90 -14.88 25.93 36.25
CA ARG A 90 -16.05 26.41 35.49
C ARG A 90 -17.00 27.23 36.34
N LEU A 91 -17.15 26.89 37.62
CA LEU A 91 -18.10 27.56 38.52
C LEU A 91 -17.43 28.51 39.52
N GLY A 92 -16.10 28.56 39.58
CA GLY A 92 -15.36 29.40 40.53
C GLY A 92 -15.61 29.02 42.00
N MET A 93 -16.09 27.81 42.25
CA MET A 93 -16.38 27.31 43.59
C MET A 93 -15.08 26.87 44.27
N VAL A 94 -14.96 27.15 45.56
CA VAL A 94 -13.85 26.73 46.43
C VAL A 94 -14.41 25.97 47.62
N ARG A 95 -13.57 25.19 48.31
CA ARG A 95 -14.03 24.51 49.52
C ARG A 95 -14.36 25.54 50.62
N PRO A 96 -15.30 25.24 51.53
CA PRO A 96 -15.70 26.17 52.59
C PRO A 96 -14.54 26.63 53.50
N ASP A 97 -13.47 25.86 53.60
CA ASP A 97 -12.27 26.09 54.41
C ASP A 97 -11.11 26.77 53.65
N GLU A 98 -11.28 27.08 52.35
CA GLU A 98 -10.25 27.70 51.52
C GLU A 98 -10.44 29.23 51.41
N ILE A 99 -9.35 29.98 51.57
CA ILE A 99 -9.34 31.45 51.43
C ILE A 99 -8.79 31.81 50.04
N ILE A 100 -9.57 32.56 49.25
CA ILE A 100 -9.13 33.05 47.94
C ILE A 100 -8.19 34.25 48.16
N LEU A 101 -6.93 34.10 47.76
CA LEU A 101 -5.98 35.20 47.63
C LEU A 101 -6.04 35.69 46.19
N SER A 102 -6.49 36.93 46.01
CA SER A 102 -6.41 37.63 44.73
C SER A 102 -5.30 38.67 44.86
N ASP A 103 -4.26 38.54 44.04
CA ASP A 103 -3.25 39.58 43.90
C ASP A 103 -3.89 40.74 43.11
N GLU A 104 -3.97 41.93 43.72
CA GLU A 104 -4.21 43.19 42.98
C GLU A 104 -3.02 43.52 42.08
#